data_AF-A0A6P4EB47-F1
#
_entry.id   AF-A0A6P4EB47-F1
#
_cell.length_a   1.000
_cell.length_b   1.000
_cell.length_c   1.000
_cell.angle_alpha   90.00
_cell.angle_beta   90.00
_cell.angle_gamma   90.00
#
_symmetry.space_group_name_H-M   'P 1'
#
loop_
_entity.id
_entity.type
_entity.pdbx_description
1 polymer ?
#
loop_
_entity_poly.entity_id
_entity_poly.type
_entity_poly.pdbx_seq_one_letter_code
_entity_poly.pdbx_strand_id
1 'polypeptide(L)'
;AVFIADQRFLAIKQPDKCWTLQIKYVQARDAGSYECQVSTEPKVSARVQLQVVVPRTEILGEPDRYVKAGSNVVLRCIVRGALEPPTFIMWYHGAEQLAADSRRHRTQLDPNLPEASGEGQSTIGSLIIESAKKRDTGNYTCNPSNSPSATVTLNIIN
;
A
#
# COMPACT_ATOMS: atom_id res chain seq x y z
N ALA A 1 13.66 36.02 6.20
CA ALA A 1 14.01 34.69 5.67
C ALA A 1 13.31 33.63 6.51
N VAL A 2 12.73 32.59 5.90
CA VAL A 2 12.15 31.45 6.64
C VAL A 2 13.28 30.44 6.84
N PHE A 3 13.58 30.09 8.09
CA PHE A 3 14.56 29.04 8.40
C PHE A 3 13.83 27.76 8.80
N ILE A 4 14.12 26.66 8.11
CA ILE A 4 13.63 25.33 8.46
C ILE A 4 14.83 24.40 8.47
N ALA A 5 15.08 23.75 9.61
CA ALA A 5 16.27 22.91 9.80
C ALA A 5 16.19 21.58 9.03
N ASP A 6 14.97 21.03 8.84
CA ASP A 6 14.74 19.81 8.06
C ASP A 6 14.62 20.17 6.57
N GLN A 7 15.55 19.67 5.76
CA GLN A 7 15.60 19.91 4.30
C GLN A 7 14.39 19.37 3.53
N ARG A 8 13.60 18.46 4.13
CA ARG A 8 12.37 17.96 3.54
C ARG A 8 11.26 19.00 3.55
N PHE A 9 11.33 19.97 4.46
CA PHE A 9 10.30 20.97 4.67
C PHE A 9 10.65 22.23 3.88
N LEU A 10 9.75 22.64 2.99
CA LEU A 10 9.93 23.79 2.12
C LEU A 10 8.73 24.72 2.25
N ALA A 11 9.01 25.99 2.56
CA ALA A 11 8.00 27.06 2.49
C ALA A 11 8.02 27.68 1.10
N ILE A 12 6.98 27.42 0.31
CA ILE A 12 6.85 27.89 -1.07
C ILE A 12 5.91 29.09 -1.08
N LYS A 13 6.41 30.22 -1.56
CA LYS A 13 5.59 31.41 -1.80
C LYS A 13 4.88 31.27 -3.14
N GLN A 14 3.56 31.27 -3.13
CA GLN A 14 2.73 31.24 -4.33
C GLN A 14 2.50 32.66 -4.89
N PRO A 15 2.16 32.80 -6.19
CA PRO A 15 1.93 34.10 -6.84
C PRO A 15 0.78 34.93 -6.23
N ASP A 16 -0.20 34.25 -5.62
CA ASP A 16 -1.42 34.78 -5.03
C ASP A 16 -1.25 35.30 -3.57
N LYS A 17 -0.01 35.46 -3.10
CA LYS A 17 0.33 35.77 -1.70
C LYS A 17 0.02 34.65 -0.70
N CYS A 18 -0.28 33.42 -1.15
CA CYS A 18 -0.35 32.25 -0.28
C CYS A 18 1.04 31.67 -0.01
N TRP A 19 1.17 31.00 1.14
CA TRP A 19 2.34 30.19 1.48
C TRP A 19 1.93 28.73 1.59
N THR A 20 2.65 27.86 0.89
CA THR A 20 2.45 26.41 0.95
C THR A 20 3.61 25.78 1.71
N LEU A 21 3.31 24.98 2.73
CA LEU A 21 4.30 24.10 3.34
C LEU A 21 4.32 22.77 2.57
N GLN A 22 5.43 22.48 1.90
CA GLN A 22 5.68 21.18 1.26
C GLN A 22 6.59 20.34 2.15
N ILE A 23 6.22 19.08 2.39
CA ILE A 23 7.05 18.11 3.12
C ILE A 23 7.37 16.98 2.13
N LYS A 24 8.65 16.80 1.80
CA LYS A 24 9.12 15.71 0.92
C LYS A 24 9.29 14.42 1.70
N TYR A 25 8.99 13.28 1.07
CA TYR A 25 9.16 11.95 1.66
C TYR A 25 8.53 11.85 3.06
N VAL A 26 7.23 12.18 3.12
CA VAL A 26 6.45 12.21 4.36
C VAL A 26 6.55 10.85 5.07
N GLN A 27 6.74 10.90 6.38
CA GLN A 27 6.82 9.73 7.25
C GLN A 27 5.76 9.81 8.34
N ALA A 28 5.45 8.67 8.96
CA ALA A 28 4.45 8.62 10.04
C ALA A 28 4.74 9.63 11.17
N ARG A 29 6.02 9.88 11.47
CA ARG A 29 6.45 10.86 12.49
C ARG A 29 6.17 12.32 12.14
N ASP A 30 5.87 12.63 10.88
CA ASP A 30 5.52 13.98 10.47
C ASP A 30 4.05 14.29 10.76
N ALA A 31 3.23 13.31 11.15
CA ALA A 31 1.85 13.55 11.57
C ALA A 31 1.80 14.49 12.78
N GLY A 32 0.88 15.46 12.76
CA GLY A 32 0.82 16.46 13.82
C GLY A 32 0.05 17.71 13.43
N SER A 33 0.02 18.68 14.35
CA SER A 33 -0.59 19.99 14.10
C SER A 33 0.46 20.95 13.54
N TYR A 34 0.13 21.59 12.43
CA TYR A 34 0.94 22.58 11.74
C TYR A 34 0.25 23.94 11.84
N GLU A 35 1.01 24.98 12.18
CA GLU A 35 0.48 26.34 12.31
C GLU A 35 1.10 27.25 11.25
N CYS A 36 0.26 27.86 10.42
CA CYS A 36 0.63 28.97 9.57
C CYS A 36 0.44 30.26 10.37
N GLN A 37 1.50 31.04 10.54
CA GLN A 37 1.50 32.28 11.32
C GLN A 37 1.89 33.47 10.44
N VAL A 38 1.16 34.58 10.60
CA VAL A 38 1.49 35.88 10.03
C VAL A 38 1.88 36.84 11.15
N SER A 39 2.93 37.61 10.93
CA SER A 39 3.45 38.62 11.89
C SER A 39 2.59 39.90 11.87
N THR A 40 1.33 39.81 12.30
CA THR A 40 0.42 40.94 12.55
C THR A 40 0.29 41.22 14.05
N GLU A 41 -0.24 42.39 14.42
CA GLU A 41 -0.64 42.72 15.79
C GLU A 41 -2.17 42.94 15.83
N PRO A 42 -2.96 42.07 16.47
CA PRO A 42 -2.56 40.82 17.13
C PRO A 42 -2.13 39.72 16.13
N LYS A 43 -1.39 38.71 16.63
CA LYS A 43 -0.94 37.56 15.82
C LYS A 43 -2.13 36.86 15.17
N VAL A 44 -2.10 36.73 13.85
CA VAL A 44 -3.04 35.90 13.09
C VAL A 44 -2.38 34.55 12.79
N SER A 45 -3.10 33.46 13.05
CA SER A 45 -2.63 32.11 12.75
C SER A 45 -3.77 31.17 12.36
N ALA A 46 -3.46 30.20 11.51
CA ALA A 46 -4.33 29.10 11.13
C ALA A 46 -3.65 27.76 11.41
N ARG A 47 -4.38 26.79 11.97
CA ARG A 47 -3.87 25.44 12.26
C ARG A 47 -4.45 24.42 11.29
N VAL A 48 -3.62 23.46 10.90
CA VAL A 48 -3.97 22.33 10.05
C VAL A 48 -3.46 21.07 10.72
N GLN A 49 -4.28 20.02 10.76
CA GLN A 49 -3.86 18.71 11.24
C GLN A 49 -3.39 17.86 10.05
N LEU A 50 -2.13 17.45 10.05
CA LEU A 50 -1.62 16.48 9.09
C LEU A 50 -1.83 15.07 9.64
N GLN A 51 -2.61 14.27 8.93
CA GLN A 51 -2.71 12.84 9.14
C GLN A 51 -1.85 12.13 8.09
N VAL A 52 -0.94 11.27 8.54
CA VAL A 52 -0.12 10.44 7.66
C VAL A 52 -0.62 9.01 7.74
N VAL A 53 -1.09 8.48 6.62
CA VAL A 53 -1.50 7.07 6.53
C VAL A 53 -0.37 6.24 5.93
N VAL A 54 -0.18 5.04 6.47
CA VAL A 54 0.80 4.07 5.98
C VAL A 54 0.04 2.85 5.50
N PRO A 55 -0.01 2.60 4.19
CA PRO A 55 -0.66 1.42 3.63
C PRO A 55 -0.06 0.14 4.20
N ARG A 56 -0.91 -0.87 4.40
CA ARG A 56 -0.50 -2.22 4.82
C ARG A 56 -0.97 -3.24 3.82
N THR A 57 -0.14 -4.25 3.61
CA THR A 57 -0.43 -5.36 2.70
C THR A 57 -0.36 -6.68 3.43
N GLU A 58 -1.38 -7.51 3.22
CA GLU A 58 -1.55 -8.79 3.90
C GLU A 58 -2.04 -9.83 2.90
N ILE A 59 -1.53 -11.06 2.97
CA ILE A 59 -2.09 -12.19 2.22
C ILE A 59 -3.00 -12.97 3.18
N LEU A 60 -4.26 -13.16 2.80
CA LEU A 60 -5.24 -13.86 3.64
C LEU A 60 -4.87 -15.33 3.85
N GLY A 61 -4.93 -15.75 5.11
CA GLY A 61 -4.68 -17.12 5.56
C GLY A 61 -3.43 -17.21 6.42
N GLU A 62 -3.04 -18.45 6.73
CA GLU A 62 -1.82 -18.74 7.48
C GLU A 62 -0.56 -18.43 6.66
N PRO A 63 0.55 -18.02 7.30
CA PRO A 63 1.84 -17.82 6.63
C PRO A 63 2.35 -19.06 5.91
N ASP A 64 2.07 -20.24 6.44
CA ASP A 64 2.36 -21.54 5.81
C ASP A 64 1.05 -22.25 5.46
N ARG A 65 0.73 -22.31 4.15
CA ARG A 65 -0.53 -22.85 3.65
C ARG A 65 -0.32 -24.21 2.98
N TYR A 66 -1.07 -25.21 3.43
CA TYR A 66 -1.01 -26.58 2.88
C TYR A 66 -2.21 -26.86 1.99
N VAL A 67 -1.98 -27.32 0.76
CA VAL A 67 -3.04 -27.60 -0.22
C VAL A 67 -2.78 -28.93 -0.93
N LYS A 68 -3.83 -29.71 -1.19
CA LYS A 68 -3.71 -30.97 -1.94
C LYS A 68 -3.43 -30.74 -3.42
N ALA A 69 -2.60 -31.59 -4.01
CA ALA A 69 -2.34 -31.63 -5.44
C ALA A 69 -3.65 -31.76 -6.24
N GLY A 70 -3.73 -31.08 -7.38
CA GLY A 70 -4.90 -31.00 -8.24
C GLY A 70 -5.95 -29.96 -7.81
N SER A 71 -5.84 -29.37 -6.63
CA SER A 71 -6.78 -28.34 -6.16
C SER A 71 -6.56 -27.00 -6.87
N ASN A 72 -7.60 -26.20 -6.97
CA ASN A 72 -7.48 -24.80 -7.40
C ASN A 72 -7.14 -23.92 -6.18
N VAL A 73 -6.02 -23.22 -6.25
CA VAL A 73 -5.54 -22.34 -5.17
C VAL A 73 -5.90 -20.90 -5.49
N VAL A 74 -6.41 -20.17 -4.51
CA VAL A 74 -6.61 -18.72 -4.59
C VAL A 74 -5.88 -18.06 -3.43
N LEU A 75 -4.86 -17.27 -3.75
CA LEU A 75 -4.16 -16.39 -2.82
C LEU A 75 -4.76 -14.99 -2.94
N ARG A 76 -5.21 -14.41 -1.84
CA ARG A 76 -5.82 -13.08 -1.80
C ARG A 76 -4.92 -12.14 -1.03
N CYS A 77 -4.42 -11.13 -1.72
CA CYS A 77 -3.64 -10.04 -1.17
C CYS A 77 -4.55 -8.83 -0.95
N ILE A 78 -4.57 -8.27 0.25
CA ILE A 78 -5.35 -7.09 0.60
C ILE A 78 -4.39 -5.94 0.87
N VAL A 79 -4.62 -4.80 0.21
CA VAL A 79 -3.98 -3.52 0.53
C VAL A 79 -5.00 -2.65 1.26
N ARG A 80 -4.66 -2.21 2.48
CA ARG A 80 -5.51 -1.41 3.37
C ARG A 80 -4.87 -0.07 3.69
N GLY A 81 -5.70 0.93 4.01
CA GLY A 81 -5.24 2.24 4.49
C GLY A 81 -4.47 3.07 3.45
N ALA A 82 -4.62 2.77 2.17
CA ALA A 82 -4.10 3.58 1.08
C ALA A 82 -5.07 4.72 0.73
N LEU A 83 -4.55 5.93 0.54
CA LEU A 83 -5.36 7.09 0.11
C LEU A 83 -5.91 6.93 -1.31
N GLU A 84 -5.14 6.24 -2.15
CA GLU A 84 -5.49 5.91 -3.52
C GLU A 84 -5.21 4.42 -3.75
N PRO A 85 -5.96 3.73 -4.62
CA PRO A 85 -5.68 2.34 -4.97
C PRO A 85 -4.29 2.17 -5.61
N PRO A 86 -3.61 1.02 -5.40
CA PRO A 86 -2.42 0.70 -6.16
C PRO A 86 -2.74 0.64 -7.64
N THR A 87 -1.88 1.24 -8.47
CA THR A 87 -1.95 1.15 -9.93
C THR A 87 -1.74 -0.27 -10.45
N PHE A 88 -1.00 -1.11 -9.70
CA PHE A 88 -0.81 -2.54 -9.99
C PHE A 88 -0.53 -3.33 -8.72
N ILE A 89 -0.80 -4.64 -8.78
CA ILE A 89 -0.33 -5.64 -7.83
C ILE A 89 0.38 -6.73 -8.62
N MET A 90 1.69 -6.85 -8.44
CA MET A 90 2.51 -7.90 -9.05
C MET A 90 2.63 -9.10 -8.12
N TRP A 91 2.64 -10.29 -8.69
CA TRP A 91 2.86 -11.54 -7.97
C TRP A 91 4.20 -12.15 -8.35
N TYR A 92 4.90 -12.70 -7.36
CA TYR A 92 6.17 -13.40 -7.55
C TYR A 92 6.09 -14.79 -6.96
N HIS A 93 6.74 -15.77 -7.61
CA HIS A 93 7.03 -17.09 -7.04
C HIS A 93 8.54 -17.21 -6.88
N GLY A 94 9.02 -17.21 -5.63
CA GLY A 94 10.43 -17.00 -5.35
C GLY A 94 10.90 -15.63 -5.84
N ALA A 95 11.83 -15.61 -6.80
CA ALA A 95 12.34 -14.38 -7.42
C ALA A 95 11.71 -14.07 -8.79
N GLU A 96 10.90 -14.98 -9.35
CA GLU A 96 10.33 -14.84 -10.68
C GLU A 96 8.99 -14.11 -10.61
N GLN A 97 8.83 -13.06 -11.42
CA GLN A 97 7.54 -12.39 -11.58
C GLN A 97 6.58 -13.28 -12.37
N LEU A 98 5.41 -13.54 -11.80
CA LEU A 98 4.35 -14.29 -12.47
C LEU A 98 3.63 -13.41 -13.48
N ALA A 99 3.46 -13.93 -14.70
CA ALA A 99 2.65 -13.26 -15.71
C ALA A 99 1.17 -13.24 -15.29
N ALA A 100 0.53 -12.06 -15.46
CA ALA A 100 -0.84 -11.79 -15.02
C ALA A 100 -1.90 -12.73 -15.62
N ASP A 101 -1.69 -13.17 -16.86
CA ASP A 101 -2.59 -14.10 -17.54
C ASP A 101 -1.78 -15.12 -18.35
N SER A 102 -1.49 -16.25 -17.71
CA SER A 102 -0.81 -17.38 -18.32
C SER A 102 -1.75 -18.58 -18.33
N ARG A 103 -1.38 -19.64 -19.06
CA ARG A 103 -2.19 -20.90 -19.07
C ARG A 103 -2.40 -21.54 -17.69
N ARG A 104 -1.64 -21.14 -16.66
CA ARG A 104 -1.72 -21.72 -15.30
C ARG A 104 -2.05 -20.72 -14.20
N HIS A 105 -1.69 -19.45 -14.38
CA HIS A 105 -1.88 -18.39 -13.40
C HIS A 105 -2.77 -17.31 -13.96
N ARG A 106 -3.77 -16.92 -13.18
CA ARG A 106 -4.65 -15.78 -13.49
C ARG A 106 -4.62 -14.81 -12.32
N THR A 107 -4.41 -13.54 -12.61
CA THR A 107 -4.47 -12.47 -11.62
C THR A 107 -5.74 -11.64 -11.79
N GLN A 108 -6.36 -11.26 -10.68
CA GLN A 108 -7.53 -10.37 -10.65
C GLN A 108 -7.25 -9.22 -9.69
N LEU A 109 -7.75 -8.02 -10.02
CA LEU A 109 -7.61 -6.83 -9.19
C LEU A 109 -8.99 -6.20 -8.98
N ASP A 110 -9.39 -6.14 -7.72
CA ASP A 110 -10.65 -5.55 -7.29
C ASP A 110 -10.34 -4.29 -6.45
N PRO A 111 -10.27 -3.10 -7.07
CA PRO A 111 -10.00 -1.86 -6.36
C PRO A 111 -11.25 -1.31 -5.65
N ASN A 112 -11.03 -0.43 -4.68
CA ASN A 112 -12.07 0.37 -4.01
C ASN A 112 -13.12 -0.45 -3.23
N LEU A 113 -12.74 -1.60 -2.68
CA LEU A 113 -13.62 -2.42 -1.86
C LEU A 113 -13.85 -1.76 -0.49
N PRO A 114 -15.11 -1.55 -0.06
CA PRO A 114 -15.40 -0.95 1.24
C PRO A 114 -14.82 -1.79 2.38
N GLU A 115 -14.09 -1.15 3.30
CA GLU A 115 -13.65 -1.85 4.51
C GLU A 115 -14.80 -2.02 5.50
N ALA A 116 -14.88 -3.19 6.15
CA ALA A 116 -15.93 -3.49 7.14
C ALA A 116 -15.90 -2.55 8.36
N SER A 117 -14.73 -1.94 8.65
CA SER A 117 -14.56 -0.92 9.68
C SER A 117 -15.19 0.44 9.30
N GLY A 118 -15.57 0.65 8.04
CA GLY A 118 -16.01 1.95 7.53
C GLY A 118 -14.89 2.97 7.31
N GLU A 119 -13.65 2.62 7.66
CA GLU A 119 -12.48 3.48 7.55
C GLU A 119 -11.72 3.19 6.24
N GLY A 120 -12.21 3.77 5.15
CA GLY A 120 -11.51 3.81 3.87
C GLY A 120 -11.83 2.67 2.91
N GLN A 121 -11.01 2.59 1.86
CA GLN A 121 -11.14 1.66 0.76
C GLN A 121 -9.94 0.71 0.75
N SER A 122 -10.21 -0.56 0.47
CA SER A 122 -9.21 -1.60 0.29
C SER A 122 -9.11 -2.03 -1.16
N THR A 123 -7.98 -2.60 -1.55
CA THR A 123 -7.81 -3.22 -2.87
C THR A 123 -7.44 -4.68 -2.67
N ILE A 124 -8.14 -5.58 -3.35
CA ILE A 124 -7.84 -7.01 -3.30
C ILE A 124 -7.21 -7.43 -4.63
N GLY A 125 -5.98 -7.93 -4.56
CA GLY A 125 -5.32 -8.64 -5.65
C GLY A 125 -5.43 -10.15 -5.43
N SER A 126 -5.96 -10.90 -6.38
CA SER A 126 -6.06 -12.36 -6.30
C SER A 126 -5.12 -13.04 -7.29
N LEU A 127 -4.36 -14.04 -6.85
CA LEU A 127 -3.64 -14.98 -7.70
C LEU A 127 -4.33 -16.34 -7.66
N ILE A 128 -4.73 -16.82 -8.83
CA ILE A 128 -5.41 -18.10 -9.01
C ILE A 128 -4.43 -19.07 -9.68
N ILE A 129 -4.22 -20.23 -9.07
CA ILE A 129 -3.40 -21.32 -9.60
C ILE A 129 -4.33 -22.52 -9.81
N GLU A 130 -4.54 -22.88 -11.07
CA GLU A 130 -5.43 -24.00 -11.43
C GLU A 130 -4.67 -25.33 -11.41
N SER A 131 -5.29 -26.38 -10.86
CA SER A 131 -4.73 -27.74 -10.77
C SER A 131 -3.31 -27.78 -10.19
N ALA A 132 -3.19 -27.39 -8.92
CA ALA A 132 -1.92 -27.22 -8.23
C ALA A 132 -1.04 -28.48 -8.27
N LYS A 133 0.26 -28.29 -8.54
CA LYS A 133 1.25 -29.35 -8.66
C LYS A 133 2.33 -29.18 -7.60
N LYS A 134 3.03 -30.26 -7.28
CA LYS A 134 4.12 -30.24 -6.30
C LYS A 134 5.17 -29.14 -6.55
N ARG A 135 5.44 -28.82 -7.83
CA ARG A 135 6.34 -27.74 -8.26
C ARG A 135 5.85 -26.33 -7.95
N ASP A 136 4.56 -26.15 -7.70
CA ASP A 136 3.98 -24.84 -7.36
C ASP A 136 4.20 -24.54 -5.86
N THR A 137 4.85 -25.43 -5.11
CA THR A 137 5.32 -25.18 -3.74
C THR A 137 6.37 -24.06 -3.71
N GLY A 138 6.30 -23.19 -2.70
CA GLY A 138 7.31 -22.15 -2.46
C GLY A 138 6.70 -20.85 -1.96
N ASN A 139 7.51 -19.79 -2.00
CA ASN A 139 7.13 -18.49 -1.49
C ASN A 139 6.41 -17.69 -2.58
N TYR A 140 5.22 -17.21 -2.26
CA TYR A 140 4.44 -16.31 -3.11
C TYR A 140 4.42 -14.92 -2.49
N THR A 141 4.93 -13.95 -3.23
CA THR A 141 4.99 -12.54 -2.78
C THR A 141 4.02 -11.70 -3.59
N CYS A 142 3.15 -10.97 -2.89
CA CYS A 142 2.33 -9.91 -3.45
C CYS A 142 3.06 -8.57 -3.29
N ASN A 143 3.26 -7.85 -4.39
CA ASN A 143 3.96 -6.57 -4.45
C ASN A 143 3.08 -5.49 -5.10
N PRO A 144 2.39 -4.66 -4.29
CA PRO A 144 1.61 -3.52 -4.76
C PRO A 144 2.48 -2.28 -5.01
N SER A 145 2.02 -1.36 -5.86
CA SER A 145 2.81 -0.16 -6.24
C SER A 145 2.90 0.93 -5.18
N ASN A 146 2.03 0.93 -4.16
CA ASN A 146 1.93 1.97 -3.15
C ASN A 146 1.95 1.46 -1.69
N SER A 147 2.33 0.20 -1.48
CA SER A 147 2.35 -0.42 -0.15
C SER A 147 3.48 -1.45 -0.06
N PRO A 148 4.02 -1.76 1.13
CA PRO A 148 5.01 -2.82 1.29
C PRO A 148 4.52 -4.18 0.79
N SER A 149 5.41 -5.06 0.34
CA SER A 149 5.04 -6.42 -0.10
C SER A 149 4.75 -7.36 1.07
N ALA A 150 3.90 -8.35 0.83
CA ALA A 150 3.64 -9.46 1.75
C ALA A 150 3.96 -10.81 1.09
N THR A 151 4.39 -11.80 1.87
CA THR A 151 4.78 -13.13 1.38
C THR A 151 4.09 -14.23 2.16
N VAL A 152 3.70 -15.30 1.47
CA VAL A 152 3.14 -16.54 2.05
C VAL A 152 3.88 -17.76 1.48
N THR A 153 4.08 -18.78 2.28
CA THR A 153 4.60 -20.08 1.84
C THR A 153 3.43 -20.99 1.46
N LEU A 154 3.43 -21.49 0.22
CA LEU A 154 2.47 -22.49 -0.24
C LEU A 154 3.13 -23.86 -0.32
N ASN A 155 2.53 -24.87 0.32
CA ASN A 155 2.99 -26.24 0.38
C ASN A 155 1.97 -27.18 -0.27
N ILE A 156 2.35 -27.83 -1.37
CA ILE A 156 1.47 -28.78 -2.06
C ILE A 156 1.73 -30.20 -1.58
N ILE A 157 0.72 -30.82 -0.98
CA ILE A 157 0.74 -32.19 -0.43
C ILE A 157 -0.03 -33.16 -1.34
N ASN A 158 0.30 -34.45 -1.27
CA ASN A 158 -0.36 -35.51 -2.05
C ASN A 158 -1.60 -36.06 -1.33
#